data_AF-A0A2S5LGP8-F1
#
_entry.id   AF-A0A2S5LGP8-F1
#
_cell.length_a   1.000
_cell.length_b   1.000
_cell.length_c   1.000
_cell.angle_alpha   90.00
_cell.angle_beta   90.00
_cell.angle_gamma   90.00
#
_symmetry.space_group_name_H-M   'P 1'
#
loop_
_entity.id
_entity.type
_entity.pdbx_description
1 polymer ?
#
loop_
_entity_poly.entity_id
_entity_poly.type
_entity_poly.pdbx_seq_one_letter_code
_entity_poly.pdbx_strand_id
1 'polypeptide(L)'
;RRYKDAVVILEQLVNSKQATALAWLYLAHARYAIGNRNAAIFAYQVLKKSFPGTKEAEQAVICLRKFESESSLQSGQVAAPLAQQATSDELPEKVEIIPSKFGHTPVTTANSKAIKDAIINLPPKVRKILRDNGVGFCIAPTMEEQFPVFLRKEREGFPGYSNGTVGGLFDISINKVCVFQSKFDETSHQPLEVRSSDDLVGTLLHEAGHAIDAYLGDYSQSAEYKTAFYRDIDQMPENMSLKIKSFAQKTAFSQKESCAELTSVLLGGTRPNADELKAYLSNTVKVVKLHLGL
;
A
#
# COMPACT_ATOMS: atom_id res chain seq x y z
N ARG A 1 -5.20 -22.84 -14.73
CA ARG A 1 -6.58 -22.69 -14.19
C ARG A 1 -6.68 -22.59 -12.65
N ARG A 2 -5.70 -23.05 -11.84
CA ARG A 2 -5.74 -22.92 -10.35
C ARG A 2 -4.76 -21.89 -9.75
N TYR A 3 -4.16 -21.02 -10.57
CA TYR A 3 -3.17 -20.06 -10.08
C TYR A 3 -3.76 -19.01 -9.13
N LYS A 4 -5.04 -18.64 -9.30
CA LYS A 4 -5.73 -17.73 -8.37
C LYS A 4 -5.81 -18.33 -6.95
N ASP A 5 -6.23 -19.59 -6.84
CA ASP A 5 -6.28 -20.30 -5.55
C ASP A 5 -4.87 -20.49 -4.95
N ALA A 6 -3.89 -20.78 -5.80
CA ALA A 6 -2.50 -20.92 -5.38
C ALA A 6 -1.95 -19.61 -4.78
N VAL A 7 -2.28 -18.45 -5.37
CA VAL A 7 -1.88 -17.15 -4.82
C VAL A 7 -2.43 -16.99 -3.40
N VAL A 8 -3.71 -17.28 -3.16
CA VAL A 8 -4.32 -17.15 -1.81
C VAL A 8 -3.61 -18.04 -0.78
N ILE A 9 -3.31 -19.29 -1.13
CA ILE A 9 -2.65 -20.24 -0.22
C ILE A 9 -1.19 -19.82 0.02
N LEU A 10 -0.47 -19.46 -1.03
CA LEU A 10 0.94 -19.07 -0.95
C LEU A 10 1.10 -17.75 -0.20
N GLU A 11 0.14 -16.83 -0.31
CA GLU A 11 0.10 -15.58 0.47
C GLU A 11 -0.03 -15.84 1.96
N GLN A 12 -0.91 -16.75 2.36
CA GLN A 12 -1.01 -17.17 3.76
C GLN A 12 0.33 -17.75 4.25
N LEU A 13 0.99 -18.54 3.40
CA LEU A 13 2.26 -19.17 3.75
C LEU A 13 3.39 -18.14 3.90
N VAL A 14 3.52 -17.17 2.99
CA VAL A 14 4.59 -16.16 3.06
C VAL A 14 4.33 -15.08 4.12
N ASN A 15 3.08 -14.87 4.52
CA ASN A 15 2.72 -13.96 5.61
C ASN A 15 2.74 -14.66 6.98
N SER A 16 3.04 -15.96 7.02
CA SER A 16 3.25 -16.71 8.26
C SER A 16 4.72 -16.71 8.66
N LYS A 17 5.03 -17.12 9.89
CA LYS A 17 6.41 -17.37 10.35
C LYS A 17 7.13 -18.50 9.58
N GLN A 18 6.44 -19.18 8.66
CA GLN A 18 6.96 -20.29 7.86
C GLN A 18 7.29 -19.87 6.41
N ALA A 19 7.46 -18.57 6.14
CA ALA A 19 7.83 -18.09 4.83
C ALA A 19 9.17 -18.70 4.37
N THR A 20 9.15 -19.44 3.25
CA THR A 20 10.36 -20.03 2.65
C THR A 20 10.67 -19.39 1.31
N ALA A 21 11.94 -19.48 0.88
CA ALA A 21 12.37 -19.04 -0.44
C ALA A 21 11.52 -19.65 -1.57
N LEU A 22 11.17 -20.94 -1.41
CA LEU A 22 10.34 -21.68 -2.35
C LEU A 22 8.89 -21.18 -2.39
N ALA A 23 8.30 -20.85 -1.24
CA ALA A 23 6.96 -20.26 -1.17
C ALA A 23 6.89 -18.92 -1.91
N TRP A 24 7.89 -18.05 -1.70
CA TRP A 24 8.00 -16.77 -2.41
C TRP A 24 8.17 -16.95 -3.92
N LEU A 25 9.00 -17.93 -4.35
CA LEU A 25 9.21 -18.21 -5.76
C LEU A 25 7.92 -18.68 -6.44
N TYR A 26 7.19 -19.60 -5.81
CA TYR A 26 5.91 -20.06 -6.34
C TYR A 26 4.84 -18.97 -6.32
N LEU A 27 4.84 -18.10 -5.31
CA LEU A 27 3.93 -16.96 -5.27
C LEU A 27 4.19 -16.01 -6.45
N ALA A 28 5.47 -15.71 -6.71
CA ALA A 28 5.86 -14.87 -7.84
C ALA A 28 5.43 -15.48 -9.18
N HIS A 29 5.68 -16.77 -9.40
CA HIS A 29 5.22 -17.48 -10.60
C HIS A 29 3.70 -17.50 -10.73
N ALA A 30 2.97 -17.75 -9.64
CA ALA A 30 1.51 -17.80 -9.66
C ALA A 30 0.91 -16.43 -9.97
N ARG A 31 1.45 -15.35 -9.38
CA ARG A 31 1.08 -13.96 -9.68
C ARG A 31 1.33 -13.59 -11.14
N TYR A 32 2.48 -13.99 -11.68
CA TYR A 32 2.78 -13.79 -13.10
C TYR A 32 1.79 -14.54 -14.00
N ALA A 33 1.49 -15.80 -13.67
CA ALA A 33 0.58 -16.65 -14.45
C ALA A 33 -0.89 -16.17 -14.45
N ILE A 34 -1.31 -15.36 -13.46
CA ILE A 34 -2.64 -14.70 -13.46
C ILE A 34 -2.62 -13.31 -14.10
N GLY A 35 -1.50 -12.90 -14.69
CA GLY A 35 -1.34 -11.59 -15.34
C GLY A 35 -0.97 -10.45 -14.38
N ASN A 36 -0.75 -10.72 -13.09
CA ASN A 36 -0.32 -9.68 -12.15
C ASN A 36 1.22 -9.54 -12.15
N ARG A 37 1.73 -8.92 -13.22
CA ARG A 37 3.17 -8.76 -13.47
C ARG A 37 3.88 -8.00 -12.34
N ASN A 38 3.30 -6.91 -11.84
CA ASN A 38 3.96 -6.07 -10.82
C ASN A 38 4.05 -6.78 -9.47
N ALA A 39 2.98 -7.47 -9.05
CA ALA A 39 3.01 -8.25 -7.81
C ALA A 39 3.96 -9.47 -7.92
N ALA A 40 4.17 -10.00 -9.13
CA ALA A 40 5.19 -11.01 -9.38
C ALA A 40 6.61 -10.44 -9.26
N ILE A 41 6.88 -9.29 -9.89
CA ILE A 41 8.17 -8.58 -9.79
C ILE A 41 8.50 -8.28 -8.33
N PHE A 42 7.55 -7.74 -7.58
CA PHE A 42 7.72 -7.49 -6.14
C PHE A 42 8.09 -8.77 -5.39
N ALA A 43 7.35 -9.87 -5.60
CA ALA A 43 7.64 -11.15 -4.95
C ALA A 43 9.04 -11.68 -5.31
N TYR A 44 9.50 -11.53 -6.56
CA TYR A 44 10.88 -11.87 -6.94
C TYR A 44 11.92 -10.96 -6.28
N GLN A 45 11.64 -9.66 -6.13
CA GLN A 45 12.52 -8.72 -5.44
C GLN A 45 12.65 -9.05 -3.95
N VAL A 46 11.53 -9.35 -3.28
CA VAL A 46 11.51 -9.80 -1.88
C VAL A 46 12.30 -11.10 -1.72
N LEU A 47 12.11 -12.07 -2.62
CA LEU A 47 12.85 -13.33 -2.63
C LEU A 47 14.36 -13.11 -2.74
N LYS A 48 14.79 -12.29 -3.71
CA LYS A 48 16.20 -11.94 -3.90
C LYS A 48 16.82 -11.28 -2.66
N LYS A 49 16.07 -10.38 -2.00
CA LYS A 49 16.54 -9.62 -0.82
C LYS A 49 16.57 -10.47 0.45
N SER A 50 15.56 -11.31 0.65
CA SER A 50 15.32 -11.99 1.93
C SER A 50 15.98 -13.37 2.02
N PHE A 51 16.28 -14.01 0.88
CA PHE A 51 16.88 -15.35 0.83
C PHE A 51 18.13 -15.40 -0.07
N PRO A 52 19.15 -14.55 0.18
CA PRO A 52 20.35 -14.50 -0.65
C PRO A 52 21.10 -15.84 -0.65
N GLY A 53 21.64 -16.24 -1.81
CA GLY A 53 22.41 -17.47 -1.97
C GLY A 53 21.58 -18.75 -2.11
N THR A 54 20.25 -18.66 -2.09
CA THR A 54 19.37 -19.79 -2.40
C THR A 54 19.20 -19.96 -3.91
N LYS A 55 18.92 -21.20 -4.35
CA LYS A 55 18.63 -21.50 -5.76
C LYS A 55 17.39 -20.74 -6.25
N GLU A 56 16.43 -20.53 -5.36
CA GLU A 56 15.21 -19.79 -5.62
C GLU A 56 15.48 -18.30 -5.85
N ALA A 57 16.40 -17.70 -5.08
CA ALA A 57 16.82 -16.31 -5.29
C ALA A 57 17.59 -16.14 -6.61
N GLU A 58 18.42 -17.11 -7.00
CA GLU A 58 19.06 -17.12 -8.33
C GLU A 58 18.02 -17.19 -9.45
N GLN A 59 17.02 -18.05 -9.30
CA GLN A 59 15.90 -18.15 -10.24
C GLN A 59 15.10 -16.84 -10.32
N ALA A 60 14.89 -16.17 -9.18
CA ALA A 60 14.23 -14.87 -9.13
C ALA A 60 15.00 -13.80 -9.92
N VAL A 61 16.34 -13.80 -9.82
CA VAL A 61 17.20 -12.89 -10.62
C VAL A 61 17.05 -13.16 -12.10
N ILE A 62 17.00 -14.43 -12.53
CA ILE A 62 16.78 -14.79 -13.94
C ILE A 62 15.42 -14.27 -14.42
N CYS A 63 14.36 -14.47 -13.63
CA CYS A 63 13.02 -13.97 -13.98
C CYS A 63 12.96 -12.44 -14.04
N LEU A 64 13.61 -11.72 -13.10
CA LEU A 64 13.69 -10.26 -13.11
C LEU A 64 14.37 -9.73 -14.36
N ARG A 65 15.49 -10.34 -14.81
CA ARG A 65 16.15 -9.95 -16.07
C ARG A 65 15.24 -10.16 -17.29
N LYS A 66 14.42 -11.22 -17.30
CA LYS A 66 13.44 -11.42 -18.38
C LYS A 66 12.45 -10.26 -18.44
N PHE A 67 11.93 -9.81 -17.30
CA PHE A 67 11.05 -8.65 -17.24
C PHE A 67 11.71 -7.35 -17.71
N GLU A 68 12.99 -7.14 -17.40
CA GLU A 68 13.76 -6.00 -17.91
C GLU A 68 13.92 -6.08 -19.43
N SER A 69 14.23 -7.28 -19.96
CA SER A 69 14.43 -7.50 -21.40
C SER A 69 13.13 -7.40 -22.22
N GLU A 70 12.00 -7.88 -21.69
CA GLU A 70 10.69 -7.78 -22.34
C GLU A 70 10.20 -6.34 -22.42
N SER A 71 10.50 -5.52 -21.40
CA SER A 71 10.24 -4.08 -21.45
C SER A 71 11.11 -3.36 -22.49
N SER A 72 12.31 -3.87 -22.78
CA SER A 72 13.20 -3.34 -23.84
C SER A 72 12.94 -3.88 -25.25
N LEU A 73 12.12 -4.93 -25.40
CA LEU A 73 11.75 -5.51 -26.69
C LEU A 73 10.43 -4.96 -27.25
N GLN A 74 9.60 -4.31 -26.41
CA GLN A 74 8.43 -3.56 -26.87
C GLN A 74 8.77 -2.20 -27.50
N SER A 75 10.04 -1.78 -27.49
CA SER A 75 10.52 -0.53 -28.08
C SER A 75 11.18 -0.69 -29.46
N GLY A 76 11.08 -1.86 -30.10
CA GLY A 76 11.72 -2.12 -31.38
C GLY A 76 10.87 -2.91 -32.37
N GLN A 77 9.93 -2.26 -33.06
CA GLN A 77 9.51 -2.66 -34.42
C GLN A 77 8.74 -1.55 -35.17
N VAL A 78 9.37 -1.10 -36.27
CA VAL A 78 8.89 -0.49 -37.53
C VAL A 78 8.11 0.83 -37.49
N ALA A 79 8.72 1.85 -38.10
CA ALA A 79 8.16 3.16 -38.39
C ALA A 79 6.92 3.10 -39.30
N ALA A 80 5.79 3.56 -38.76
CA ALA A 80 4.61 4.06 -39.48
C ALA A 80 4.14 5.32 -38.75
N PRO A 81 3.55 6.31 -39.44
CA PRO A 81 3.54 7.69 -38.99
C PRO A 81 2.80 7.84 -37.65
N LEU A 82 3.50 8.49 -36.72
CA LEU A 82 3.08 8.87 -35.37
C LEU A 82 1.74 9.62 -35.39
N ALA A 83 0.64 8.87 -35.36
CA ALA A 83 -0.59 9.34 -34.78
C ALA A 83 -0.40 9.30 -33.25
N GLN A 84 0.02 10.44 -32.72
CA GLN A 84 -0.04 10.87 -31.32
C GLN A 84 -0.76 9.89 -30.36
N GLN A 85 -0.04 8.91 -29.81
CA GLN A 85 -0.41 8.37 -28.51
C GLN A 85 0.27 9.24 -27.47
N ALA A 86 -0.55 10.10 -26.87
CA ALA A 86 -0.18 11.00 -25.81
C ALA A 86 0.62 10.26 -24.73
N THR A 87 1.83 10.73 -24.52
CA THR A 87 2.50 10.74 -23.22
C THR A 87 1.61 11.50 -22.24
N SER A 88 0.55 10.89 -21.69
CA SER A 88 -0.10 11.50 -20.54
C SER A 88 0.77 11.22 -19.32
N ASP A 89 1.27 12.29 -18.71
CA ASP A 89 2.04 12.26 -17.47
C ASP A 89 1.16 11.93 -16.25
N GLU A 90 -0.05 11.43 -16.51
CA GLU A 90 -1.14 11.31 -15.56
C GLU A 90 -1.14 9.91 -14.95
N LEU A 91 -1.37 9.83 -13.64
CA LEU A 91 -1.81 8.57 -13.05
C LEU A 91 -3.07 8.11 -13.78
N PRO A 92 -3.37 6.81 -13.86
CA PRO A 92 -4.69 6.39 -14.29
C PRO A 92 -5.73 7.09 -13.39
N GLU A 93 -6.44 8.07 -13.94
CA GLU A 93 -7.51 8.83 -13.26
C GLU A 93 -8.65 7.92 -12.77
N LYS A 94 -8.60 6.64 -13.18
CA LYS A 94 -9.63 5.65 -12.96
C LYS A 94 -9.57 5.11 -11.53
N VAL A 95 -10.16 5.87 -10.62
CA VAL A 95 -10.64 5.34 -9.34
C VAL A 95 -11.81 4.41 -9.63
N GLU A 96 -11.66 3.15 -9.25
CA GLU A 96 -12.72 2.16 -9.34
C GLU A 96 -13.75 2.40 -8.22
N ILE A 97 -15.01 2.63 -8.59
CA ILE A 97 -16.11 2.75 -7.63
C ILE A 97 -16.76 1.37 -7.54
N ILE A 98 -16.62 0.72 -6.38
CA ILE A 98 -17.20 -0.60 -6.15
C ILE A 98 -18.69 -0.45 -5.84
N PRO A 99 -19.58 -1.17 -6.53
CA PRO A 99 -21.02 -1.09 -6.29
C PRO A 99 -21.40 -1.69 -4.95
N SER A 100 -22.47 -1.16 -4.34
CA SER A 100 -23.09 -1.77 -3.16
C SER A 100 -23.74 -3.11 -3.53
N LYS A 101 -23.47 -4.15 -2.73
CA LYS A 101 -23.97 -5.52 -2.94
C LYS A 101 -24.84 -6.04 -1.80
N PHE A 102 -24.68 -5.48 -0.60
CA PHE A 102 -25.28 -6.01 0.64
C PHE A 102 -26.33 -5.09 1.25
N GLY A 103 -26.90 -4.18 0.44
CA GLY A 103 -27.85 -3.17 0.92
C GLY A 103 -27.19 -2.01 1.68
N HIS A 104 -25.86 -1.95 1.71
CA HIS A 104 -25.10 -0.85 2.31
C HIS A 104 -25.26 0.45 1.49
N THR A 105 -25.07 1.58 2.16
CA THR A 105 -25.10 2.91 1.51
C THR A 105 -24.09 2.98 0.37
N PRO A 106 -24.51 3.21 -0.89
CA PRO A 106 -23.61 3.34 -2.01
C PRO A 106 -22.58 4.45 -1.81
N VAL A 107 -21.42 4.34 -2.47
CA VAL A 107 -20.42 5.42 -2.48
C VAL A 107 -21.06 6.70 -2.98
N THR A 108 -20.96 7.76 -2.19
CA THR A 108 -21.55 9.06 -2.55
C THR A 108 -20.73 9.74 -3.64
N THR A 109 -21.39 10.57 -4.45
CA THR A 109 -20.72 11.39 -5.46
C THR A 109 -19.66 12.28 -4.83
N ALA A 110 -19.96 12.88 -3.66
CA ALA A 110 -19.02 13.73 -2.92
C ALA A 110 -17.74 12.99 -2.55
N ASN A 111 -17.85 11.78 -1.97
CA ASN A 111 -16.70 10.99 -1.56
C ASN A 111 -15.89 10.49 -2.76
N SER A 112 -16.55 10.00 -3.81
CA SER A 112 -15.86 9.58 -5.03
C SER A 112 -15.12 10.75 -5.71
N LYS A 113 -15.68 11.97 -5.68
CA LYS A 113 -15.04 13.16 -6.18
C LYS A 113 -13.82 13.53 -5.33
N ALA A 114 -13.95 13.56 -4.01
CA ALA A 114 -12.86 13.91 -3.11
C ALA A 114 -11.64 12.98 -3.26
N ILE A 115 -11.87 11.67 -3.40
CA ILE A 115 -10.78 10.70 -3.65
C ILE A 115 -10.10 10.95 -5.00
N LYS A 116 -10.87 11.21 -6.06
CA LYS A 116 -10.31 11.53 -7.39
C LYS A 116 -9.49 12.82 -7.35
N ASP A 117 -10.03 13.88 -6.76
CA ASP A 117 -9.36 15.16 -6.61
C ASP A 117 -8.04 15.00 -5.83
N ALA A 118 -8.04 14.22 -4.75
CA ALA A 118 -6.85 13.95 -3.96
C ALA A 118 -5.74 13.26 -4.77
N ILE A 119 -6.09 12.29 -5.62
CA ILE A 119 -5.13 11.58 -6.50
C ILE A 119 -4.55 12.53 -7.56
N ILE A 120 -5.39 13.36 -8.18
CA ILE A 120 -4.95 14.34 -9.18
C ILE A 120 -3.95 15.33 -8.56
N ASN A 121 -4.22 15.76 -7.32
CA ASN A 121 -3.41 16.75 -6.61
C ASN A 121 -2.15 16.17 -5.93
N LEU A 122 -1.87 14.88 -6.05
CA LEU A 122 -0.63 14.29 -5.53
C LEU A 122 0.61 14.95 -6.18
N PRO A 123 1.72 15.15 -5.44
CA PRO A 123 2.96 15.67 -6.01
C PRO A 123 3.50 14.83 -7.18
N PRO A 124 4.17 15.44 -8.19
CA PRO A 124 4.61 14.72 -9.39
C PRO A 124 5.47 13.48 -9.12
N LYS A 125 6.40 13.54 -8.15
CA LYS A 125 7.25 12.38 -7.79
C LYS A 125 6.42 11.24 -7.19
N VAL A 126 5.46 11.57 -6.33
CA VAL A 126 4.53 10.58 -5.74
C VAL A 126 3.67 9.94 -6.81
N ARG A 127 3.10 10.76 -7.71
CA ARG A 127 2.35 10.26 -8.86
C ARG A 127 3.19 9.32 -9.72
N LYS A 128 4.41 9.70 -10.03
CA LYS A 128 5.35 8.87 -10.79
C LYS A 128 5.59 7.52 -10.12
N ILE A 129 5.86 7.48 -8.82
CA ILE A 129 6.08 6.22 -8.08
C ILE A 129 4.85 5.31 -8.20
N LEU A 130 3.66 5.82 -7.92
CA LEU A 130 2.43 5.02 -7.92
C LEU A 130 2.07 4.54 -9.34
N ARG A 131 2.23 5.41 -10.35
CA ARG A 131 1.97 5.11 -11.77
C ARG A 131 2.95 4.08 -12.31
N ASP A 132 4.25 4.29 -12.14
CA ASP A 132 5.29 3.40 -12.69
C ASP A 132 5.20 1.99 -12.08
N ASN A 133 4.67 1.88 -10.86
CA ASN A 133 4.40 0.60 -10.21
C ASN A 133 2.97 0.07 -10.43
N GLY A 134 2.16 0.76 -11.24
CA GLY A 134 0.80 0.33 -11.63
C GLY A 134 -0.18 0.19 -10.47
N VAL A 135 -0.06 1.04 -9.45
CA VAL A 135 -0.95 1.02 -8.28
C VAL A 135 -2.35 1.45 -8.70
N GLY A 136 -3.33 0.59 -8.44
CA GLY A 136 -4.75 0.89 -8.64
C GLY A 136 -5.39 1.57 -7.43
N PHE A 137 -6.51 2.25 -7.63
CA PHE A 137 -7.29 2.90 -6.57
C PHE A 137 -8.74 2.45 -6.60
N CYS A 138 -9.32 2.14 -5.45
CA CYS A 138 -10.74 1.92 -5.32
C CYS A 138 -11.38 2.63 -4.13
N ILE A 139 -12.67 2.94 -4.26
CA ILE A 139 -13.53 3.31 -3.15
C ILE A 139 -14.74 2.37 -3.15
N ALA A 140 -15.09 1.86 -1.97
CA ALA A 140 -16.22 0.95 -1.77
C ALA A 140 -17.10 1.41 -0.60
N PRO A 141 -18.37 0.96 -0.52
CA PRO A 141 -19.22 1.21 0.64
C PRO A 141 -18.57 0.76 1.95
N THR A 142 -18.10 -0.49 2.01
CA THR A 142 -17.40 -1.08 3.15
C THR A 142 -16.26 -1.99 2.65
N MET A 143 -15.51 -2.57 3.57
CA MET A 143 -14.51 -3.59 3.23
C MET A 143 -15.14 -4.84 2.60
N GLU A 144 -16.36 -5.20 2.97
CA GLU A 144 -17.00 -6.45 2.55
C GLU A 144 -17.25 -6.51 1.04
N GLU A 145 -17.57 -5.38 0.39
CA GLU A 145 -17.83 -5.35 -1.05
C GLU A 145 -16.62 -5.74 -1.90
N GLN A 146 -15.42 -5.41 -1.43
CA GLN A 146 -14.16 -5.62 -2.13
C GLN A 146 -13.39 -6.85 -1.60
N PHE A 147 -13.47 -7.09 -0.30
CA PHE A 147 -12.65 -8.07 0.42
C PHE A 147 -13.49 -8.90 1.42
N PRO A 148 -14.51 -9.65 0.96
CA PRO A 148 -15.43 -10.35 1.85
C PRO A 148 -14.73 -11.38 2.77
N VAL A 149 -13.63 -11.97 2.30
CA VAL A 149 -12.84 -12.97 3.06
C VAL A 149 -12.01 -12.33 4.18
N PHE A 150 -11.75 -11.01 4.12
CA PHE A 150 -10.94 -10.31 5.12
C PHE A 150 -11.76 -9.81 6.29
N LEU A 151 -13.09 -9.66 6.15
CA LEU A 151 -13.97 -9.04 7.14
C LEU A 151 -13.77 -9.57 8.57
N ARG A 152 -13.57 -10.89 8.71
CA ARG A 152 -13.45 -11.57 10.02
C ARG A 152 -12.03 -11.98 10.40
N LYS A 153 -11.03 -11.59 9.60
CA LYS A 153 -9.63 -11.83 9.97
C LYS A 153 -9.21 -10.80 11.01
N GLU A 154 -8.49 -11.27 12.02
CA GLU A 154 -7.88 -10.41 13.03
C GLU A 154 -6.86 -9.47 12.39
N ARG A 155 -6.81 -8.23 12.88
CA ARG A 155 -5.96 -7.17 12.36
C ARG A 155 -4.55 -7.28 12.93
N GLU A 156 -3.55 -7.17 12.07
CA GLU A 156 -2.15 -7.15 12.50
C GLU A 156 -1.88 -5.96 13.44
N GLY A 157 -1.24 -6.23 14.58
CA GLY A 157 -0.93 -5.20 15.59
C GLY A 157 -2.11 -4.82 16.50
N PHE A 158 -3.33 -5.30 16.24
CA PHE A 158 -4.52 -5.00 17.03
C PHE A 158 -5.31 -6.27 17.39
N PRO A 159 -4.84 -7.04 18.41
CA PRO A 159 -5.53 -8.25 18.83
C PRO A 159 -6.98 -7.98 19.26
N GLY A 160 -7.91 -8.82 18.82
CA GLY A 160 -9.35 -8.68 19.08
C GLY A 160 -10.11 -7.77 18.10
N TYR A 161 -9.43 -7.09 17.18
CA TYR A 161 -10.04 -6.24 16.17
C TYR A 161 -10.09 -6.97 14.82
N SER A 162 -11.24 -6.93 14.15
CA SER A 162 -11.39 -7.49 12.80
C SER A 162 -11.00 -6.48 11.72
N ASN A 163 -10.56 -6.94 10.55
CA ASN A 163 -10.28 -6.01 9.44
C ASN A 163 -11.53 -5.25 8.98
N GLY A 164 -12.76 -5.70 9.27
CA GLY A 164 -13.97 -4.95 8.95
C GLY A 164 -14.03 -3.53 9.55
N THR A 165 -13.23 -3.24 10.57
CA THR A 165 -13.20 -1.94 11.25
C THR A 165 -12.22 -0.96 10.61
N VAL A 166 -11.42 -1.41 9.63
CA VAL A 166 -10.43 -0.56 8.97
C VAL A 166 -11.10 0.39 7.99
N GLY A 167 -10.53 1.59 7.88
CA GLY A 167 -11.03 2.62 6.96
C GLY A 167 -10.52 2.48 5.53
N GLY A 168 -9.48 1.69 5.32
CA GLY A 168 -8.79 1.50 4.06
C GLY A 168 -7.77 0.39 4.17
N LEU A 169 -7.23 -0.01 3.03
CA LEU A 169 -6.21 -1.03 2.90
C LEU A 169 -5.42 -0.83 1.60
N PHE A 170 -4.10 -0.80 1.69
CA PHE A 170 -3.24 -1.16 0.58
C PHE A 170 -3.00 -2.68 0.56
N ASP A 171 -3.46 -3.34 -0.50
CA ASP A 171 -3.20 -4.76 -0.71
C ASP A 171 -2.25 -4.96 -1.90
N ILE A 172 -1.03 -5.38 -1.57
CA ILE A 172 0.03 -5.65 -2.55
C ILE A 172 -0.26 -6.85 -3.45
N SER A 173 -1.15 -7.77 -3.04
CA SER A 173 -1.52 -8.96 -3.84
C SER A 173 -2.25 -8.59 -5.13
N ILE A 174 -3.09 -7.56 -5.05
CA ILE A 174 -3.85 -7.00 -6.17
C ILE A 174 -3.34 -5.62 -6.58
N ASN A 175 -2.27 -5.16 -5.93
CA ASN A 175 -1.62 -3.87 -6.12
C ASN A 175 -2.61 -2.69 -6.14
N LYS A 176 -3.40 -2.60 -5.07
CA LYS A 176 -4.52 -1.66 -5.00
C LYS A 176 -4.63 -0.99 -3.64
N VAL A 177 -4.76 0.33 -3.65
CA VAL A 177 -5.19 1.13 -2.51
C VAL A 177 -6.70 1.21 -2.53
N CYS A 178 -7.35 0.77 -1.47
CA CYS A 178 -8.80 0.81 -1.34
C CYS A 178 -9.22 1.57 -0.08
N VAL A 179 -10.23 2.42 -0.22
CA VAL A 179 -10.81 3.20 0.87
C VAL A 179 -12.28 2.82 1.05
N PHE A 180 -12.73 2.71 2.29
CA PHE A 180 -14.08 2.30 2.64
C PHE A 180 -14.85 3.48 3.23
N GLN A 181 -15.99 3.77 2.60
CA GLN A 181 -16.85 4.89 2.97
C GLN A 181 -17.41 4.74 4.39
N SER A 182 -17.73 3.52 4.78
CA SER A 182 -18.17 3.13 6.12
C SER A 182 -17.27 2.01 6.67
N LYS A 183 -17.02 2.07 7.97
CA LYS A 183 -16.39 0.99 8.76
C LYS A 183 -17.47 0.12 9.38
N PHE A 184 -17.14 -1.08 9.83
CA PHE A 184 -18.05 -1.84 10.69
C PHE A 184 -17.85 -1.49 12.16
N ASP A 185 -18.96 -1.48 12.89
CA ASP A 185 -18.94 -1.48 14.35
C ASP A 185 -18.42 -2.84 14.86
N GLU A 186 -17.55 -2.80 15.87
CA GLU A 186 -16.90 -4.00 16.39
C GLU A 186 -17.85 -4.96 17.09
N THR A 187 -18.89 -4.43 17.72
CA THR A 187 -19.77 -5.20 18.58
C THR A 187 -20.98 -5.73 17.81
N SER A 188 -21.63 -4.85 17.05
CA SER A 188 -22.86 -5.15 16.31
C SER A 188 -22.60 -5.70 14.91
N HIS A 189 -21.36 -5.57 14.40
CA HIS A 189 -20.99 -5.91 13.03
C HIS A 189 -21.91 -5.27 11.98
N GLN A 190 -22.46 -4.10 12.30
CA GLN A 190 -23.22 -3.30 11.35
C GLN A 190 -22.34 -2.19 10.76
N PRO A 191 -22.57 -1.77 9.51
CA PRO A 191 -21.90 -0.61 8.95
C PRO A 191 -22.21 0.63 9.78
N LEU A 192 -21.16 1.36 10.15
CA LEU A 192 -21.24 2.68 10.74
C LEU A 192 -21.65 3.73 9.69
N GLU A 193 -21.95 4.93 10.18
CA GLU A 193 -22.26 6.07 9.32
C GLU A 193 -21.15 6.35 8.29
N VAL A 194 -21.58 6.96 7.19
CA VAL A 194 -20.68 7.40 6.12
C VAL A 194 -19.67 8.39 6.70
N ARG A 195 -18.39 8.09 6.50
CA ARG A 195 -17.27 8.95 6.93
C ARG A 195 -17.21 10.21 6.08
N SER A 196 -16.64 11.28 6.65
CA SER A 196 -16.43 12.53 5.93
C SER A 196 -15.41 12.38 4.80
N SER A 197 -15.52 13.20 3.76
CA SER A 197 -14.55 13.26 2.66
C SER A 197 -13.12 13.44 3.16
N ASP A 198 -12.90 14.29 4.15
CA ASP A 198 -11.56 14.59 4.70
C ASP A 198 -10.93 13.35 5.36
N ASP A 199 -11.72 12.57 6.09
CA ASP A 199 -11.26 11.33 6.72
C ASP A 199 -10.96 10.25 5.67
N LEU A 200 -11.77 10.17 4.61
CA LEU A 200 -11.51 9.27 3.48
C LEU A 200 -10.25 9.67 2.70
N VAL A 201 -10.01 10.95 2.47
CA VAL A 201 -8.79 11.47 1.83
C VAL A 201 -7.58 11.22 2.72
N GLY A 202 -7.66 11.51 4.02
CA GLY A 202 -6.58 11.19 4.96
C GLY A 202 -6.26 9.69 4.99
N THR A 203 -7.27 8.83 4.82
CA THR A 203 -7.07 7.38 4.73
C THR A 203 -6.42 6.96 3.42
N LEU A 204 -6.91 7.49 2.29
CA LEU A 204 -6.30 7.27 0.98
C LEU A 204 -4.80 7.56 0.99
N LEU A 205 -4.41 8.71 1.54
CA LEU A 205 -3.01 9.15 1.54
C LEU A 205 -2.15 8.31 2.49
N HIS A 206 -2.72 7.81 3.59
CA HIS A 206 -2.06 6.84 4.48
C HIS A 206 -1.81 5.51 3.73
N GLU A 207 -2.83 4.94 3.10
CA GLU A 207 -2.69 3.68 2.34
C GLU A 207 -1.74 3.83 1.13
N ALA A 208 -1.77 4.99 0.47
CA ALA A 208 -0.79 5.32 -0.57
C ALA A 208 0.63 5.39 0.01
N GLY A 209 0.79 5.83 1.25
CA GLY A 209 2.06 5.80 1.98
C GLY A 209 2.60 4.37 2.16
N HIS A 210 1.76 3.39 2.47
CA HIS A 210 2.16 1.98 2.49
C HIS A 210 2.59 1.48 1.10
N ALA A 211 1.86 1.86 0.04
CA ALA A 211 2.24 1.50 -1.32
C ALA A 211 3.60 2.10 -1.71
N ILE A 212 3.82 3.39 -1.42
CA ILE A 212 5.09 4.08 -1.69
C ILE A 212 6.23 3.44 -0.90
N ASP A 213 6.01 3.12 0.38
CA ASP A 213 7.01 2.45 1.21
C ASP A 213 7.47 1.12 0.59
N ALA A 214 6.50 0.27 0.22
CA ALA A 214 6.77 -1.01 -0.42
C ALA A 214 7.53 -0.86 -1.74
N TYR A 215 7.10 0.08 -2.61
CA TYR A 215 7.71 0.28 -3.92
C TYR A 215 9.04 1.03 -3.91
N LEU A 216 9.39 1.67 -2.80
CA LEU A 216 10.73 2.17 -2.52
C LEU A 216 11.61 1.15 -1.77
N GLY A 217 11.19 -0.13 -1.75
CA GLY A 217 11.98 -1.24 -1.22
C GLY A 217 11.88 -1.41 0.29
N ASP A 218 10.71 -1.10 0.87
CA ASP A 218 10.46 -0.99 2.30
C ASP A 218 11.43 0.01 2.94
N TYR A 219 11.46 1.26 2.44
CA TYR A 219 12.43 2.25 2.90
C TYR A 219 12.22 2.64 4.37
N SER A 220 11.02 2.49 4.92
CA SER A 220 10.75 2.58 6.37
C SER A 220 11.60 1.58 7.18
N GLN A 221 12.06 0.50 6.55
CA GLN A 221 12.93 -0.50 7.13
C GLN A 221 14.42 -0.28 6.85
N SER A 222 14.78 0.76 6.09
CA SER A 222 16.17 1.11 5.78
C SER A 222 16.93 1.59 7.01
N ALA A 223 18.27 1.54 6.94
CA ALA A 223 19.13 2.04 8.01
C ALA A 223 18.95 3.54 8.24
N GLU A 224 18.76 4.31 7.16
CA GLU A 224 18.52 5.76 7.22
C GLU A 224 17.25 6.09 7.99
N TYR A 225 16.12 5.47 7.60
CA TYR A 225 14.83 5.68 8.27
C TYR A 225 14.90 5.25 9.74
N LYS A 226 15.43 4.05 10.02
CA LYS A 226 15.54 3.53 11.39
C LYS A 226 16.38 4.42 12.28
N THR A 227 17.48 4.98 11.76
CA THR A 227 18.35 5.89 12.52
C THR A 227 17.60 7.17 12.88
N ALA A 228 16.91 7.79 11.93
CA ALA A 228 16.11 8.98 12.18
C ALA A 228 14.95 8.70 13.15
N PHE A 229 14.22 7.61 12.93
CA PHE A 229 13.11 7.18 13.75
C PHE A 229 13.52 6.88 15.19
N TYR A 230 14.56 6.08 15.41
CA TYR A 230 15.01 5.79 16.78
C TYR A 230 15.51 7.01 17.52
N ARG A 231 16.18 7.94 16.82
CA ARG A 231 16.59 9.22 17.41
C ARG A 231 15.39 10.04 17.87
N ASP A 232 14.33 10.08 17.08
CA ASP A 232 13.08 10.76 17.44
C ASP A 232 12.41 10.09 18.65
N ILE A 233 12.31 8.76 18.66
CA ILE A 233 11.71 8.01 19.78
C ILE A 233 12.52 8.19 21.07
N ASP A 234 13.85 8.20 21.01
CA ASP A 234 14.72 8.37 22.19
C ASP A 234 14.60 9.76 22.85
N GLN A 235 14.08 10.74 22.11
CA GLN A 235 13.84 12.10 22.60
C GLN A 235 12.38 12.35 22.97
N MET A 236 11.49 11.37 22.74
CA MET A 236 10.07 11.51 22.93
C MET A 236 9.69 11.34 24.41
N PRO A 237 8.95 12.29 25.01
CA PRO A 237 8.37 12.11 26.34
C PRO A 237 7.46 10.88 26.41
N GLU A 238 7.45 10.18 27.55
CA GLU A 238 6.68 8.94 27.72
C GLU A 238 5.17 9.15 27.48
N ASN A 239 4.60 10.25 27.97
CA ASN A 239 3.19 10.58 27.75
C ASN A 239 2.85 10.73 26.25
N MET A 240 3.79 11.23 25.44
CA MET A 240 3.62 11.30 24.00
C MET A 240 3.79 9.94 23.33
N SER A 241 4.78 9.15 23.75
CA SER A 241 4.94 7.77 23.27
C SER A 241 3.68 6.94 23.49
N LEU A 242 2.99 7.12 24.62
CA LEU A 242 1.70 6.47 24.89
C LEU A 242 0.57 7.00 23.99
N LYS A 243 0.50 8.32 23.76
CA LYS A 243 -0.53 8.94 22.91
C LYS A 243 -0.45 8.46 21.46
N ILE A 244 0.75 8.33 20.91
CA ILE A 244 0.99 7.89 19.53
C ILE A 244 1.62 6.49 19.45
N LYS A 245 1.25 5.61 20.39
CA LYS A 245 1.86 4.29 20.60
C LYS A 245 2.03 3.47 19.33
N SER A 246 1.03 3.42 18.45
CA SER A 246 1.09 2.65 17.19
C SER A 246 2.22 3.11 16.26
N PHE A 247 2.66 4.37 16.39
CA PHE A 247 3.69 5.01 15.57
C PHE A 247 5.03 5.18 16.29
N ALA A 248 5.08 4.98 17.61
CA ALA A 248 6.21 5.38 18.45
C ALA A 248 6.99 4.23 19.10
N GLN A 249 6.76 2.98 18.68
CA GLN A 249 7.51 1.83 19.19
C GLN A 249 8.70 1.51 18.27
N LYS A 250 9.80 1.00 18.85
CA LYS A 250 10.97 0.52 18.09
C LYS A 250 10.72 -0.86 17.45
N THR A 251 9.66 -0.95 16.64
CA THR A 251 9.24 -2.16 15.93
C THR A 251 9.15 -1.90 14.43
N ALA A 252 9.25 -2.95 13.62
CA ALA A 252 9.05 -2.83 12.17
C ALA A 252 7.64 -2.36 11.82
N PHE A 253 6.64 -2.79 12.58
CA PHE A 253 5.25 -2.36 12.43
C PHE A 253 5.12 -0.84 12.61
N SER A 254 5.57 -0.30 13.75
CA SER A 254 5.46 1.13 14.01
C SER A 254 6.23 1.99 13.03
N GLN A 255 7.35 1.51 12.48
CA GLN A 255 8.08 2.19 11.40
C GLN A 255 7.26 2.30 10.11
N LYS A 256 6.57 1.21 9.72
CA LYS A 256 5.70 1.20 8.54
C LYS A 256 4.49 2.10 8.73
N GLU A 257 3.83 2.00 9.89
CA GLU A 257 2.70 2.85 10.24
C GLU A 257 3.10 4.32 10.34
N SER A 258 4.23 4.65 10.97
CA SER A 258 4.72 6.03 11.05
C SER A 258 5.08 6.58 9.67
N CYS A 259 5.63 5.75 8.79
CA CYS A 259 5.93 6.12 7.41
C CYS A 259 4.66 6.45 6.62
N ALA A 260 3.64 5.59 6.69
CA ALA A 260 2.35 5.81 6.04
C ALA A 260 1.63 7.05 6.60
N GLU A 261 1.61 7.19 7.92
CA GLU A 261 0.97 8.31 8.60
C GLU A 261 1.65 9.64 8.29
N LEU A 262 2.98 9.71 8.35
CA LEU A 262 3.75 10.90 7.98
C LEU A 262 3.58 11.22 6.49
N THR A 263 3.51 10.22 5.62
CA THR A 263 3.19 10.43 4.20
C THR A 263 1.84 11.09 4.04
N SER A 264 0.79 10.60 4.74
CA SER A 264 -0.52 11.25 4.71
C SER A 264 -0.46 12.70 5.17
N VAL A 265 0.20 12.98 6.30
CA VAL A 265 0.30 14.32 6.88
C VAL A 265 1.04 15.27 5.92
N LEU A 266 2.14 14.83 5.32
CA LEU A 266 2.95 15.64 4.40
C LEU A 266 2.26 15.92 3.07
N LEU A 267 1.32 15.06 2.67
CA LEU A 267 0.50 15.23 1.47
C LEU A 267 -0.81 16.00 1.75
N GLY A 268 -0.99 16.54 2.97
CA GLY A 268 -2.13 17.38 3.34
C GLY A 268 -3.35 16.62 3.85
N GLY A 269 -3.22 15.34 4.17
CA GLY A 269 -4.30 14.56 4.77
C GLY A 269 -4.56 14.95 6.23
N THR A 270 -5.84 15.10 6.59
CA THR A 270 -6.27 15.35 7.97
C THR A 270 -6.10 14.08 8.79
N ARG A 271 -5.25 14.12 9.83
CA ARG A 271 -4.98 12.99 10.73
C ARG A 271 -5.08 13.41 12.20
N PRO A 272 -5.65 12.59 13.11
CA PRO A 272 -5.85 12.96 14.51
C PRO A 272 -4.59 13.35 15.30
N ASN A 273 -3.43 12.81 14.91
CA ASN A 273 -2.15 13.04 15.60
C ASN A 273 -1.13 13.77 14.71
N ALA A 274 -1.60 14.51 13.69
CA ALA A 274 -0.72 15.11 12.68
C ALA A 274 0.33 16.04 13.31
N ASP A 275 -0.06 16.87 14.27
CA ASP A 275 0.81 17.86 14.88
C ASP A 275 1.83 17.21 15.81
N GLU A 276 1.42 16.23 16.62
CA GLU A 276 2.34 15.45 17.46
C GLU A 276 3.35 14.67 16.63
N LEU A 277 2.93 14.03 15.54
CA LEU A 277 3.83 13.29 14.67
C LEU A 277 4.86 14.22 14.03
N LYS A 278 4.44 15.39 13.53
CA LYS A 278 5.39 16.38 12.99
C LYS A 278 6.36 16.90 14.04
N ALA A 279 5.88 17.15 15.26
CA ALA A 279 6.69 17.69 16.34
C ALA A 279 7.71 16.69 16.87
N TYR A 280 7.29 15.44 17.11
CA TYR A 280 8.12 14.44 17.79
C TYR A 280 8.83 13.47 16.85
N LEU A 281 8.43 13.36 15.58
CA LEU A 281 9.14 12.57 14.55
C LEU A 281 9.86 13.47 13.53
N SER A 282 10.46 14.57 14.01
CA SER A 282 11.00 15.63 13.16
C SER A 282 12.17 15.18 12.27
N ASN A 283 13.02 14.24 12.72
CA ASN A 283 14.09 13.71 11.88
C ASN A 283 13.53 12.74 10.84
N THR A 284 12.57 11.91 11.23
CA THR A 284 11.87 10.97 10.36
C THR A 284 11.10 11.70 9.26
N VAL A 285 10.46 12.83 9.59
CA VAL A 285 9.81 13.72 8.61
C VAL A 285 10.76 14.15 7.50
N LYS A 286 12.03 14.47 7.82
CA LYS A 286 13.02 14.88 6.80
C LYS A 286 13.32 13.74 5.82
N VAL A 287 13.45 12.52 6.33
CA VAL A 287 13.67 11.32 5.51
C VAL A 287 12.47 11.08 4.58
N VAL A 288 11.25 11.12 5.12
CA VAL A 288 10.02 10.95 4.31
C VAL A 288 9.92 12.02 3.23
N LYS A 289 10.14 13.31 3.56
CA LYS A 289 10.14 14.41 2.58
C LYS A 289 11.13 14.18 1.44
N LEU A 290 12.35 13.75 1.74
CA LEU A 290 13.36 13.45 0.73
C LEU A 290 12.86 12.39 -0.26
N HIS A 291 12.26 11.31 0.25
CA HIS A 291 11.71 10.23 -0.59
C HIS A 291 10.49 10.68 -1.39
N LEU A 292 9.62 11.52 -0.83
CA LEU A 292 8.46 12.08 -1.53
C LEU A 292 8.80 13.24 -2.50
N GLY A 293 10.00 13.83 -2.37
CA GLY A 293 10.42 14.99 -3.16
C GLY A 293 9.72 16.28 -2.74
N LEU A 294 9.56 16.48 -1.43
CA LEU A 294 8.92 17.62 -0.78
C LEU A 294 9.91 18.48 0.02
#